data_AF-A0A4U0X2C6-F1
#
_entry.id   AF-A0A4U0X2C6-F1
#
_cell.length_a   1.000
_cell.length_b   1.000
_cell.length_c   1.000
_cell.angle_alpha   90.00
_cell.angle_beta   90.00
_cell.angle_gamma   90.00
#
_symmetry.space_group_name_H-M   'P 1'
#
loop_
_entity.id
_entity.type
_entity.pdbx_description
1 polymer ?
#
loop_
_entity_poly.entity_id
_entity_poly.type
_entity_poly.pdbx_seq_one_letter_code
_entity_poly.pdbx_strand_id
1 'polypeptide(L)'
;MPEIDGQSTVINMAYKLGVVTTETETLKTQMEIMTQDRDRLRGDCEALGLRMDSNEAVLLSMQAQIAQMTRKIDALTLRSGNTSQSLAVVPWHIGDRVRYPTDTFATPATPSHHGPVQSRYYETPSRGEKGDERDTLALTPWQPAPKFVSAKSTGYLTQPEMMVRLSLPVNITNLFSNIEKWVRRWCVVAMSTTVKTPVVQASLDACSNLTTRRVAEELLGDPELRLLLIAALVNRRVCGEVLNSQTLRQFRSACTNEFCALVNRAYHLQHSRNDTEAILERHSITKQISHVVFAMQKEPGFTEWCNMGVDALTSEVINILRPLIDPYNIEQAQRAMQGLFQDAYKIAIRMRTEFCDWDLTFLGNGERYDSESTCYRNSDLMGQTGEVTSARYNVKLSISPTVIRKDFSTGALKIETVYKAEVLLALKRRKD
;
A
#
# COMPACT_ATOMS: atom_id res chain seq x y z
N MET A 1 73.78 -41.40 12.84
CA MET A 1 72.37 -41.71 12.52
C MET A 1 71.51 -41.15 13.63
N PRO A 2 70.58 -40.22 13.36
CA PRO A 2 69.48 -39.98 14.27
C PRO A 2 68.31 -40.90 13.88
N GLU A 3 67.83 -41.67 14.84
CA GLU A 3 66.59 -42.45 14.74
C GLU A 3 65.43 -41.47 14.51
N ILE A 4 64.80 -41.57 13.34
CA ILE A 4 63.55 -40.86 13.07
C ILE A 4 62.46 -41.59 13.86
N ASP A 5 61.95 -40.89 14.87
CA ASP A 5 60.98 -41.36 15.82
C ASP A 5 59.64 -41.72 15.11
N GLY A 6 59.52 -43.00 14.73
CA GLY A 6 58.41 -43.53 13.92
C GLY A 6 57.04 -43.45 14.61
N GLN A 7 56.99 -43.20 15.92
CA GLN A 7 55.73 -43.01 16.64
C GLN A 7 55.09 -41.66 16.32
N SER A 8 55.88 -40.60 16.12
CA SER A 8 55.35 -39.25 15.88
C SER A 8 54.70 -39.10 14.50
N THR A 9 55.22 -39.81 13.49
CA THR A 9 54.66 -39.80 12.12
C THR A 9 53.36 -40.58 12.02
N VAL A 10 53.23 -41.70 12.74
CA VAL A 10 52.00 -42.52 12.75
C VAL A 10 50.86 -41.79 13.47
N ILE A 11 51.14 -41.10 14.57
CA ILE A 11 50.13 -40.30 15.30
C ILE A 11 49.62 -39.14 14.43
N ASN A 12 50.51 -38.48 13.69
CA ASN A 12 50.15 -37.35 12.83
C ASN A 12 49.33 -37.79 11.59
N MET A 13 49.59 -38.99 11.05
CA MET A 13 48.75 -39.58 10.01
C MET A 13 47.38 -40.00 10.55
N ALA A 14 47.31 -40.62 11.74
CA ALA A 14 46.04 -41.02 12.35
C ALA A 14 45.14 -39.81 12.65
N TYR A 15 45.72 -38.70 13.12
CA TYR A 15 44.99 -37.45 13.34
C TYR A 15 44.44 -36.86 12.04
N LYS A 16 45.25 -36.80 10.98
CA LYS A 16 44.80 -36.34 9.65
C LYS A 16 43.72 -37.23 9.07
N LEU A 17 43.81 -38.55 9.24
CA LEU A 17 42.77 -39.48 8.81
C LEU A 17 41.46 -39.24 9.58
N GLY A 18 41.54 -39.05 10.89
CA GLY A 18 40.40 -38.73 11.75
C GLY A 18 39.68 -37.45 11.34
N VAL A 19 40.43 -36.37 11.10
CA VAL A 19 39.87 -35.09 10.61
C VAL A 19 39.17 -35.27 9.27
N VAL A 20 39.80 -35.95 8.30
CA VAL A 20 39.19 -36.23 6.99
C VAL A 20 37.92 -37.06 7.13
N THR A 21 37.89 -38.07 8.01
CA THR A 21 36.67 -38.86 8.24
C THR A 21 35.54 -38.01 8.81
N THR A 22 35.81 -37.13 9.76
CA THR A 22 34.78 -36.22 10.32
C THR A 22 34.27 -35.21 9.29
N GLU A 23 35.15 -34.67 8.45
CA GLU A 23 34.76 -33.76 7.35
C GLU A 23 33.90 -34.49 6.30
N THR A 24 34.19 -35.76 5.99
CA THR A 24 33.35 -36.55 5.08
C THR A 24 31.98 -36.88 5.67
N GLU A 25 31.88 -37.19 6.96
CA GLU A 25 30.60 -37.48 7.63
C GLU A 25 29.71 -36.21 7.73
N THR A 26 30.33 -35.06 8.03
CA THR A 26 29.62 -33.78 8.06
C THR A 26 29.11 -33.37 6.67
N LEU A 27 29.93 -33.51 5.63
CA LEU A 27 29.50 -33.27 4.24
C LEU A 27 28.38 -34.22 3.81
N LYS A 28 28.45 -35.51 4.18
CA LYS A 28 27.39 -36.48 3.91
C LYS A 28 26.07 -36.05 4.57
N THR A 29 26.13 -35.65 5.83
CA THR A 29 24.95 -35.17 6.57
C THR A 29 24.36 -33.90 5.93
N GLN A 30 25.21 -32.97 5.48
CA GLN A 30 24.76 -31.76 4.76
C GLN A 30 24.09 -32.11 3.42
N MET A 31 24.63 -33.07 2.67
CA MET A 31 24.01 -33.53 1.42
C MET A 31 22.64 -34.20 1.64
N GLU A 32 22.48 -34.98 2.71
CA GLU A 32 21.19 -35.59 3.06
C GLU A 32 20.14 -34.52 3.41
N ILE A 33 20.52 -33.50 4.20
CA ILE A 33 19.64 -32.36 4.52
C ILE A 33 19.25 -31.59 3.25
N MET A 34 20.21 -31.27 2.38
CA MET A 34 19.93 -30.58 1.11
C MET A 34 19.00 -31.38 0.19
N THR A 35 19.14 -32.71 0.18
CA THR A 35 18.27 -33.59 -0.62
C THR A 35 16.84 -33.57 -0.06
N GLN A 36 16.69 -33.62 1.27
CA GLN A 36 15.41 -33.52 1.94
C GLN A 36 14.72 -32.17 1.70
N ASP A 37 15.48 -31.06 1.74
CA ASP A 37 14.97 -29.73 1.45
C ASP A 37 14.55 -29.58 -0.02
N ARG A 38 15.32 -30.13 -0.96
CA ARG A 38 14.96 -30.15 -2.38
C ARG A 38 13.64 -30.89 -2.62
N ASP A 39 13.47 -32.05 -1.99
CA ASP A 39 12.27 -32.86 -2.16
C ASP A 39 11.04 -32.20 -1.50
N ARG A 40 11.25 -31.50 -0.37
CA ARG A 40 10.23 -30.66 0.26
C ARG A 40 9.80 -29.49 -0.63
N LEU A 41 10.76 -28.75 -1.20
CA LEU A 41 10.49 -27.65 -2.11
C LEU A 41 9.75 -28.12 -3.38
N ARG A 42 10.09 -29.29 -3.90
CA ARG A 42 9.35 -29.90 -5.01
C ARG A 42 7.88 -30.13 -4.63
N GLY A 43 7.61 -30.69 -3.45
CA GLY A 43 6.25 -30.89 -2.96
C GLY A 43 5.48 -29.57 -2.80
N ASP A 44 6.13 -28.53 -2.29
CA ASP A 44 5.52 -27.19 -2.16
C ASP A 44 5.21 -26.58 -3.54
N CYS A 45 6.07 -26.78 -4.54
CA CYS A 45 5.83 -26.34 -5.92
C CYS A 45 4.64 -27.07 -6.57
N GLU A 46 4.53 -28.39 -6.38
CA GLU A 46 3.39 -29.18 -6.88
C GLU A 46 2.07 -28.73 -6.21
N ALA A 47 2.09 -28.48 -4.90
CA ALA A 47 0.93 -27.96 -4.17
C ALA A 47 0.53 -26.55 -4.63
N LEU A 48 1.50 -25.69 -4.94
CA LEU A 48 1.24 -24.36 -5.53
C LEU A 48 0.64 -24.47 -6.93
N GLY A 49 1.13 -25.40 -7.76
CA GLY A 49 0.56 -25.68 -9.09
C GLY A 49 -0.92 -26.05 -9.00
N LEU A 50 -1.27 -27.00 -8.13
CA LEU A 50 -2.67 -27.40 -7.92
C LEU A 50 -3.56 -26.25 -7.42
N ARG A 51 -3.02 -25.35 -6.58
CA ARG A 51 -3.75 -24.16 -6.12
C ARG A 51 -3.94 -23.13 -7.23
N MET A 52 -2.97 -22.98 -8.12
CA MET A 52 -3.10 -22.12 -9.30
C MET A 52 -4.18 -22.64 -10.25
N ASP A 53 -4.17 -23.94 -10.55
CA ASP A 53 -5.20 -24.57 -11.41
C ASP A 53 -6.60 -24.41 -10.81
N SER A 54 -6.73 -24.58 -9.48
CA SER A 54 -7.99 -24.35 -8.77
C SER A 54 -8.44 -22.88 -8.84
N ASN A 55 -7.50 -21.93 -8.72
CA ASN A 55 -7.82 -20.50 -8.82
C ASN A 55 -8.22 -20.11 -10.25
N GLU A 56 -7.57 -20.69 -11.26
CA GLU A 56 -7.92 -20.49 -12.67
C GLU A 56 -9.34 -21.00 -12.96
N ALA A 57 -9.72 -22.17 -12.43
CA ALA A 57 -11.07 -22.69 -12.53
C ALA A 57 -12.12 -21.75 -11.88
N VAL A 58 -11.79 -21.16 -10.72
CA VAL A 58 -12.67 -20.17 -10.05
C VAL A 58 -12.80 -18.91 -10.90
N LEU A 59 -11.71 -18.40 -11.48
CA LEU A 59 -11.74 -17.21 -12.35
C LEU A 59 -12.60 -17.44 -13.59
N LEU A 60 -12.47 -18.61 -14.23
CA LEU A 60 -13.31 -18.99 -15.38
C LEU A 60 -14.79 -19.06 -15.01
N SER A 61 -15.11 -19.60 -13.83
CA SER A 61 -16.48 -19.62 -13.30
C SER A 61 -17.02 -18.20 -13.06
N MET A 62 -16.22 -17.31 -12.49
CA MET A 62 -16.62 -15.91 -12.27
C MET A 62 -16.83 -15.16 -13.59
N GLN A 63 -15.97 -15.37 -14.59
CA GLN A 63 -16.16 -14.80 -15.93
C GLN A 63 -17.46 -15.27 -16.58
N ALA A 64 -17.79 -16.56 -16.45
CA ALA A 64 -19.06 -17.10 -16.95
C ALA A 64 -20.28 -16.45 -16.25
N GLN A 65 -20.21 -16.24 -14.92
CA GLN A 65 -21.27 -15.55 -14.18
C GLN A 65 -21.43 -14.09 -14.61
N ILE A 66 -20.33 -13.37 -14.79
CA ILE A 66 -20.36 -11.98 -15.27
C ILE A 66 -21.00 -11.92 -16.66
N ALA A 67 -20.57 -12.78 -17.59
CA ALA A 67 -21.16 -12.85 -18.92
C ALA A 67 -22.68 -13.15 -18.89
N GLN A 68 -23.13 -14.00 -17.97
CA GLN A 68 -24.55 -14.28 -17.79
C GLN A 68 -25.31 -13.07 -17.22
N MET A 69 -24.73 -12.34 -16.28
CA MET A 69 -25.34 -11.13 -15.72
C MET A 69 -25.43 -10.01 -16.76
N THR A 70 -24.38 -9.80 -17.57
CA THR A 70 -24.39 -8.82 -18.66
C THR A 70 -25.53 -9.10 -19.64
N ARG A 71 -25.69 -10.36 -20.07
CA ARG A 71 -26.83 -10.74 -20.95
C ARG A 71 -28.20 -10.47 -20.32
N LYS A 72 -28.35 -10.69 -19.00
CA LYS A 72 -29.60 -10.39 -18.29
C LYS A 72 -29.87 -8.88 -18.25
N ILE A 73 -28.84 -8.07 -18.01
CA ILE A 73 -28.94 -6.61 -18.04
C ILE A 73 -29.35 -6.14 -19.43
N ASP A 74 -28.71 -6.64 -20.48
CA ASP A 74 -29.03 -6.28 -21.87
C ASP A 74 -30.49 -6.65 -22.23
N ALA A 75 -30.94 -7.83 -21.81
CA ALA A 75 -32.32 -8.27 -22.02
C ALA A 75 -33.35 -7.40 -21.27
N LEU A 76 -33.01 -6.91 -20.08
CA LEU A 76 -33.87 -6.01 -19.29
C LEU A 76 -33.89 -4.59 -19.91
N THR A 77 -32.76 -4.12 -20.42
CA THR A 77 -32.63 -2.82 -21.11
C THR A 77 -33.40 -2.81 -22.43
N LEU A 78 -33.39 -3.91 -23.19
CA LEU A 78 -34.20 -4.07 -24.41
C LEU A 78 -35.71 -4.10 -24.13
N ARG A 79 -36.14 -4.60 -22.96
CA ARG A 79 -37.57 -4.62 -22.57
C ARG A 79 -38.09 -3.27 -22.07
N SER A 80 -37.22 -2.37 -21.60
CA SER A 80 -37.64 -1.09 -21.01
C SER A 80 -37.80 0.06 -22.02
N GLY A 81 -37.51 -0.17 -23.31
CA GLY A 81 -37.76 0.80 -24.38
C GLY A 81 -36.89 2.07 -24.35
N ASN A 82 -35.92 2.16 -23.44
CA ASN A 82 -34.98 3.28 -23.38
C ASN A 82 -33.75 3.01 -24.27
N THR A 83 -33.83 3.41 -25.53
CA THR A 83 -32.68 3.43 -26.47
C THR A 83 -31.81 4.67 -26.29
N SER A 84 -31.38 4.96 -25.06
CA SER A 84 -30.39 5.99 -24.77
C SER A 84 -29.22 5.37 -24.02
N GLN A 85 -28.08 5.29 -24.72
CA GLN A 85 -26.77 4.87 -24.24
C GLN A 85 -26.66 3.40 -23.82
N SER A 86 -26.60 2.53 -24.84
CA SER A 86 -25.92 1.23 -24.72
C SER A 86 -24.47 1.48 -24.28
N LEU A 87 -24.18 1.26 -23.00
CA LEU A 87 -22.82 1.12 -22.50
C LEU A 87 -22.19 -0.07 -23.24
N ALA A 88 -21.36 0.22 -24.24
CA ALA A 88 -20.51 -0.79 -24.84
C ALA A 88 -19.59 -1.33 -23.73
N VAL A 89 -19.95 -2.47 -23.17
CA VAL A 89 -19.08 -3.25 -22.31
C VAL A 89 -17.96 -3.78 -23.20
N VAL A 90 -16.82 -3.09 -23.17
CA VAL A 90 -15.58 -3.56 -23.78
C VAL A 90 -15.25 -4.92 -23.15
N PRO A 91 -15.16 -6.02 -23.92
CA PRO A 91 -14.74 -7.30 -23.39
C PRO A 91 -13.32 -7.16 -22.86
N TRP A 92 -13.12 -7.41 -21.57
CA TRP A 92 -11.78 -7.59 -21.01
C TRP A 92 -11.22 -8.92 -21.53
N HIS A 93 -10.52 -8.88 -22.66
CA HIS A 93 -9.68 -9.99 -23.10
C HIS A 93 -8.37 -9.95 -22.30
N ILE A 94 -8.26 -10.81 -21.29
CA ILE A 94 -6.97 -11.14 -20.67
C ILE A 94 -6.41 -12.31 -21.47
N GLY A 95 -5.39 -12.06 -22.29
CA GLY A 95 -4.54 -13.09 -22.87
C GLY A 95 -4.48 -13.15 -24.40
N ASP A 96 -4.11 -12.06 -25.08
CA ASP A 96 -3.49 -12.17 -26.39
C ASP A 96 -1.96 -12.13 -26.25
N ARG A 97 -1.34 -13.29 -26.49
CA ARG A 97 0.11 -13.38 -26.74
C ARG A 97 0.42 -12.55 -27.97
N VAL A 98 1.01 -11.38 -27.77
CA VAL A 98 1.69 -10.62 -28.84
C VAL A 98 2.83 -11.50 -29.36
N ARG A 99 2.63 -12.11 -30.53
CA ARG A 99 3.71 -12.67 -31.33
C ARG A 99 4.49 -11.50 -31.94
N TYR A 100 5.76 -11.38 -31.60
CA TYR A 100 6.68 -10.48 -32.31
C TYR A 100 6.85 -10.97 -33.76
N PRO A 101 6.77 -10.09 -34.77
CA PRO A 101 7.37 -10.36 -36.06
C PRO A 101 8.88 -10.20 -35.94
N THR A 102 9.61 -11.19 -36.43
CA THR A 102 11.06 -11.20 -36.63
C THR A 102 11.47 -10.17 -37.69
N ASP A 103 12.54 -9.44 -37.38
CA ASP A 103 13.50 -8.76 -38.26
C ASP A 103 13.01 -8.03 -39.52
N THR A 104 13.25 -6.71 -39.57
CA THR A 104 13.92 -6.12 -40.74
C THR A 104 14.65 -4.82 -40.38
N PHE A 105 15.95 -4.82 -40.67
CA PHE A 105 16.84 -3.65 -40.69
C PHE A 105 16.35 -2.56 -41.65
N ALA A 106 16.37 -1.30 -41.22
CA ALA A 106 16.71 -0.15 -42.06
C ALA A 106 17.04 1.11 -41.22
N THR A 107 18.22 1.67 -41.47
CA THR A 107 18.82 2.91 -40.93
C THR A 107 18.09 4.18 -41.41
N PRO A 108 18.37 5.37 -40.81
CA PRO A 108 17.55 6.58 -40.95
C PRO A 108 17.93 7.44 -42.18
N ALA A 109 16.96 8.18 -42.71
CA ALA A 109 17.20 9.24 -43.70
C ALA A 109 16.50 10.55 -43.32
N THR A 110 17.30 11.59 -43.09
CA THR A 110 16.95 13.02 -43.26
C THR A 110 16.82 13.33 -44.76
N PRO A 111 16.05 14.35 -45.23
CA PRO A 111 16.60 15.73 -45.30
C PRO A 111 15.62 16.94 -45.27
N SER A 112 16.20 18.07 -44.82
CA SER A 112 16.09 19.53 -45.08
C SER A 112 14.96 20.25 -45.89
N HIS A 113 14.57 21.42 -45.31
CA HIS A 113 14.38 22.80 -45.85
C HIS A 113 13.45 23.13 -47.05
N HIS A 114 12.50 24.05 -46.82
CA HIS A 114 12.36 25.39 -47.44
C HIS A 114 11.18 26.18 -46.80
N GLY A 115 11.39 27.45 -46.39
CA GLY A 115 10.31 28.43 -46.06
C GLY A 115 9.95 29.28 -47.29
N PRO A 116 9.44 30.54 -47.18
CA PRO A 116 8.80 31.26 -46.05
C PRO A 116 7.56 32.14 -46.48
N VAL A 117 7.14 33.08 -45.60
CA VAL A 117 6.36 34.35 -45.89
C VAL A 117 4.81 34.18 -45.96
N GLN A 118 3.89 34.99 -45.40
CA GLN A 118 3.83 36.39 -44.95
C GLN A 118 2.68 36.63 -43.93
N SER A 119 2.76 37.77 -43.23
CA SER A 119 1.82 38.35 -42.27
C SER A 119 0.61 39.07 -42.91
N ARG A 120 -0.50 39.23 -42.16
CA ARG A 120 -1.23 40.51 -41.90
C ARG A 120 -2.56 40.34 -41.13
N TYR A 121 -2.58 40.88 -39.92
CA TYR A 121 -3.47 41.92 -39.36
C TYR A 121 -5.02 41.94 -39.54
N TYR A 122 -5.65 42.23 -38.37
CA TYR A 122 -6.83 43.08 -38.05
C TYR A 122 -8.27 42.53 -37.98
N GLU A 123 -8.79 42.56 -36.73
CA GLU A 123 -10.07 43.10 -36.23
C GLU A 123 -11.46 42.66 -36.80
N THR A 124 -12.26 42.10 -35.88
CA THR A 124 -13.74 42.06 -35.75
C THR A 124 -14.44 43.44 -35.81
N PRO A 125 -15.80 43.61 -35.78
CA PRO A 125 -16.96 42.66 -35.75
C PRO A 125 -18.18 43.07 -36.65
N SER A 126 -19.25 42.25 -36.70
CA SER A 126 -20.69 42.62 -36.42
C SER A 126 -21.76 41.96 -37.31
N ARG A 127 -22.73 41.28 -36.64
CA ARG A 127 -24.19 41.18 -36.87
C ARG A 127 -24.77 40.52 -38.14
N GLY A 128 -25.59 39.48 -37.92
CA GLY A 128 -26.91 39.35 -38.57
C GLY A 128 -27.29 38.01 -39.25
N GLU A 129 -28.13 37.24 -38.53
CA GLU A 129 -29.25 36.42 -39.03
C GLU A 129 -29.08 35.08 -39.80
N LYS A 130 -29.55 34.02 -39.11
CA LYS A 130 -30.44 32.91 -39.51
C LYS A 130 -30.09 31.97 -40.69
N GLY A 131 -30.04 30.65 -40.37
CA GLY A 131 -30.50 29.58 -41.27
C GLY A 131 -29.70 28.27 -41.24
N ASP A 132 -30.34 27.22 -40.72
CA ASP A 132 -30.23 25.78 -41.04
C ASP A 132 -29.04 24.90 -40.60
N GLU A 133 -29.36 24.11 -39.56
CA GLU A 133 -29.06 22.71 -39.27
C GLU A 133 -28.20 21.91 -40.28
N ARG A 134 -26.97 21.58 -39.85
CA ARG A 134 -26.38 20.23 -40.02
C ARG A 134 -25.49 19.88 -38.82
N ASP A 135 -25.75 18.71 -38.26
CA ASP A 135 -25.06 18.08 -37.14
C ASP A 135 -23.53 18.07 -37.33
N THR A 136 -22.86 18.83 -36.46
CA THR A 136 -21.46 18.60 -36.09
C THR A 136 -21.41 18.49 -34.57
N LEU A 137 -21.17 17.27 -34.07
CA LEU A 137 -20.89 17.00 -32.66
C LEU A 137 -19.56 17.66 -32.27
N ALA A 138 -19.63 18.95 -31.96
CA ALA A 138 -18.59 19.70 -31.31
C ALA A 138 -18.57 19.32 -29.82
N LEU A 139 -17.39 18.91 -29.37
CA LEU A 139 -16.98 18.79 -27.97
C LEU A 139 -17.50 20.00 -27.17
N THR A 140 -18.32 19.75 -26.15
CA THR A 140 -18.72 20.79 -25.20
C THR A 140 -17.46 21.32 -24.48
N PRO A 141 -17.22 22.65 -24.48
CA PRO A 141 -16.18 23.24 -23.67
C PRO A 141 -16.56 23.10 -22.20
N TRP A 142 -15.57 22.76 -21.37
CA TRP A 142 -15.65 22.73 -19.92
C TRP A 142 -16.41 23.94 -19.38
N GLN A 143 -17.52 23.71 -18.68
CA GLN A 143 -18.05 24.73 -17.78
C GLN A 143 -17.00 24.96 -16.67
N PRO A 144 -16.57 26.20 -16.41
CA PRO A 144 -15.73 26.47 -15.26
C PRO A 144 -16.47 26.09 -13.99
N ALA A 145 -15.77 25.42 -13.07
CA ALA A 145 -16.28 25.06 -11.76
C ALA A 145 -16.98 26.27 -11.11
N PRO A 146 -18.10 26.07 -10.40
CA PRO A 146 -18.77 27.15 -9.69
C PRO A 146 -17.74 27.82 -8.77
N LYS A 147 -17.58 29.14 -8.91
CA LYS A 147 -16.74 29.95 -8.03
C LYS A 147 -17.26 29.82 -6.59
N PHE A 148 -16.69 28.89 -5.84
CA PHE A 148 -16.87 28.87 -4.40
C PHE A 148 -16.15 30.08 -3.83
N VAL A 149 -16.95 30.98 -3.28
CA VAL A 149 -16.47 32.07 -2.44
C VAL A 149 -15.70 31.44 -1.28
N SER A 150 -14.40 31.74 -1.23
CA SER A 150 -13.50 31.37 -0.14
C SER A 150 -14.09 31.82 1.19
N ALA A 151 -14.71 30.88 1.91
CA ALA A 151 -14.89 31.00 3.34
C ALA A 151 -13.50 30.77 3.97
N LYS A 152 -13.04 31.73 4.76
CA LYS A 152 -11.81 31.66 5.56
C LYS A 152 -11.82 30.38 6.41
N SER A 153 -11.25 29.30 5.89
CA SER A 153 -10.99 28.05 6.59
C SER A 153 -9.49 28.01 6.86
N THR A 154 -9.11 28.15 8.12
CA THR A 154 -7.73 28.11 8.62
C THR A 154 -7.17 26.69 8.68
N GLY A 155 -7.64 25.77 7.84
CA GLY A 155 -7.32 24.36 7.94
C GLY A 155 -7.43 23.64 6.61
N TYR A 156 -6.95 24.24 5.52
CA TYR A 156 -6.71 23.53 4.27
C TYR A 156 -5.21 23.53 3.97
N LEU A 157 -4.74 22.46 3.34
CA LEU A 157 -3.37 22.41 2.84
C LEU A 157 -3.18 23.57 1.87
N THR A 158 -2.15 24.38 2.11
CA THR A 158 -1.73 25.41 1.16
C THR A 158 -0.59 24.86 0.29
N GLN A 159 -0.43 25.36 -0.93
CA GLN A 159 0.66 24.91 -1.80
C GLN A 159 2.06 25.05 -1.16
N PRO A 160 2.37 26.14 -0.41
CA PRO A 160 3.62 26.23 0.35
C PRO A 160 3.76 25.17 1.44
N GLU A 161 2.67 24.76 2.09
CA GLU A 161 2.69 23.68 3.10
C GLU A 161 2.88 22.29 2.48
N MET A 162 2.43 22.12 1.24
CA MET A 162 2.59 20.87 0.47
C MET A 162 3.98 20.73 -0.12
N MET A 163 4.65 21.85 -0.42
CA MET A 163 6.03 21.84 -0.92
C MET A 163 6.99 21.38 0.19
N VAL A 164 7.33 20.10 0.18
CA VAL A 164 8.14 19.54 1.26
C VAL A 164 9.64 19.72 1.01
N ARG A 165 10.33 20.29 2.01
CA ARG A 165 11.80 20.32 2.07
C ARG A 165 12.34 18.92 2.38
N LEU A 166 13.27 18.45 1.55
CA LEU A 166 13.97 17.16 1.69
C LEU A 166 14.85 17.02 2.95
N SER A 167 15.03 18.10 3.73
CA SER A 167 16.03 18.16 4.80
C SER A 167 15.53 17.72 6.18
N LEU A 168 14.23 17.48 6.35
CA LEU A 168 13.68 17.00 7.63
C LEU A 168 13.37 15.49 7.52
N PRO A 169 13.48 14.71 8.61
CA PRO A 169 13.13 13.29 8.62
C PRO A 169 11.60 13.07 8.66
N VAL A 170 11.10 12.05 7.96
CA VAL A 170 9.67 11.65 8.03
C VAL A 170 9.30 11.30 9.47
N ASN A 171 8.37 12.05 10.08
CA ASN A 171 7.96 11.82 11.47
C ASN A 171 6.61 11.09 11.53
N ILE A 172 6.64 9.79 11.23
CA ILE A 172 5.45 8.93 11.21
C ILE A 172 4.99 8.54 12.63
N THR A 173 5.91 8.51 13.60
CA THR A 173 5.62 8.18 15.01
C THR A 173 4.62 9.15 15.63
N ASN A 174 4.77 10.45 15.37
CA ASN A 174 3.85 11.46 15.88
C ASN A 174 2.44 11.30 15.31
N LEU A 175 2.29 10.84 14.06
CA LEU A 175 0.98 10.62 13.45
C LEU A 175 0.18 9.56 14.22
N PHE A 176 0.77 8.38 14.46
CA PHE A 176 0.08 7.30 15.17
C PHE A 176 -0.24 7.68 16.63
N SER A 177 0.69 8.35 17.31
CA SER A 177 0.45 8.87 18.66
C SER A 177 -0.68 9.90 18.70
N ASN A 178 -0.74 10.80 17.71
CA ASN A 178 -1.78 11.83 17.63
C ASN A 178 -3.15 11.23 17.28
N ILE A 179 -3.20 10.17 16.47
CA ILE A 179 -4.43 9.40 16.24
C ILE A 179 -4.93 8.79 17.55
N GLU A 180 -4.07 8.15 18.34
CA GLU A 180 -4.49 7.59 19.64
C GLU A 180 -5.01 8.69 20.59
N LYS A 181 -4.31 9.83 20.68
CA LYS A 181 -4.76 10.99 21.48
C LYS A 181 -6.11 11.52 21.02
N TRP A 182 -6.34 11.58 19.71
CA TRP A 182 -7.62 12.00 19.14
C TRP A 182 -8.73 11.02 19.56
N VAL A 183 -8.50 9.71 19.41
CA VAL A 183 -9.48 8.69 19.79
C VAL A 183 -9.81 8.77 21.28
N ARG A 184 -8.79 8.88 22.15
CA ARG A 184 -9.00 9.02 23.61
C ARG A 184 -9.78 10.27 23.99
N ARG A 185 -9.57 11.38 23.27
CA ARG A 185 -10.23 12.66 23.54
C ARG A 185 -11.69 12.67 23.10
N TRP A 186 -11.99 12.09 21.94
CA TRP A 186 -13.29 12.28 21.30
C TRP A 186 -14.19 11.04 21.35
N CYS A 187 -13.65 9.83 21.41
CA CYS A 187 -14.42 8.58 21.44
C CYS A 187 -14.72 8.11 22.87
N VAL A 188 -15.33 8.98 23.68
CA VAL A 188 -15.53 8.78 25.13
C VAL A 188 -16.89 8.20 25.52
N VAL A 189 -17.84 8.10 24.58
CA VAL A 189 -19.21 7.69 24.89
C VAL A 189 -19.33 6.18 25.12
N ALA A 190 -20.08 5.77 26.15
CA ALA A 190 -20.36 4.38 26.45
C ALA A 190 -21.20 3.72 25.35
N MET A 191 -20.79 2.53 24.89
CA MET A 191 -21.46 1.80 23.81
C MET A 191 -22.80 1.19 24.27
N SER A 192 -23.91 1.69 23.72
CA SER A 192 -25.20 0.98 23.78
C SER A 192 -25.22 -0.19 22.79
N THR A 193 -26.11 -1.18 23.00
CA THR A 193 -26.26 -2.36 22.13
C THR A 193 -26.64 -2.01 20.68
N THR A 194 -27.29 -0.88 20.43
CA THR A 194 -27.70 -0.42 19.09
C THR A 194 -26.56 0.22 18.28
N VAL A 195 -25.52 0.72 18.95
CA VAL A 195 -24.35 1.37 18.35
C VAL A 195 -23.27 0.35 17.91
N LYS A 196 -23.29 -0.86 18.47
CA LYS A 196 -22.26 -1.88 18.23
C LYS A 196 -22.17 -2.32 16.77
N THR A 197 -23.28 -2.50 16.08
CA THR A 197 -23.31 -3.14 14.75
C THR A 197 -22.51 -2.41 13.66
N PRO A 198 -22.68 -1.09 13.42
CA PRO A 198 -21.92 -0.40 12.37
C PRO A 198 -20.43 -0.28 12.70
N VAL A 199 -20.06 -0.06 13.96
CA VAL A 199 -18.66 0.02 14.39
C VAL A 199 -17.99 -1.36 14.33
N VAL A 200 -18.69 -2.42 14.73
CA VAL A 200 -18.23 -3.80 14.56
C VAL A 200 -18.02 -4.10 13.09
N GLN A 201 -18.98 -3.77 12.22
CA GLN A 201 -18.84 -4.03 10.79
C GLN A 201 -17.65 -3.26 10.20
N ALA A 202 -17.51 -1.97 10.49
CA ALA A 202 -16.36 -1.18 10.02
C ALA A 202 -15.02 -1.72 10.57
N SER A 203 -15.01 -2.21 11.82
CA SER A 203 -13.84 -2.86 12.41
C SER A 203 -13.51 -4.17 11.71
N LEU A 204 -14.52 -4.95 11.34
CA LEU A 204 -14.34 -6.19 10.58
C LEU A 204 -13.91 -5.90 9.15
N ASP A 205 -14.43 -4.88 8.48
CA ASP A 205 -14.05 -4.56 7.11
C ASP A 205 -12.60 -4.05 7.08
N ALA A 206 -12.26 -3.11 7.96
CA ALA A 206 -10.92 -2.54 8.04
C ALA A 206 -9.89 -3.52 8.61
N CYS A 207 -10.27 -4.41 9.53
CA CYS A 207 -9.38 -5.35 10.20
C CYS A 207 -9.72 -6.82 9.87
N SER A 208 -10.29 -7.10 8.69
CA SER A 208 -10.87 -8.40 8.30
C SER A 208 -9.94 -9.59 8.46
N ASN A 209 -8.65 -9.41 8.14
CA ASN A 209 -7.63 -10.44 8.31
C ASN A 209 -7.19 -10.65 9.77
N LEU A 210 -7.74 -9.89 10.71
CA LEU A 210 -7.21 -9.69 12.06
C LEU A 210 -8.26 -9.83 13.15
N THR A 211 -9.54 -9.59 12.87
CA THR A 211 -10.58 -9.69 13.88
C THR A 211 -11.73 -10.52 13.36
N THR A 212 -12.11 -11.53 14.14
CA THR A 212 -13.42 -12.16 13.97
C THR A 212 -14.46 -11.29 14.67
N ARG A 213 -15.73 -11.42 14.27
CA ARG A 213 -16.83 -10.69 14.90
C ARG A 213 -16.83 -10.82 16.41
N ARG A 214 -16.62 -12.04 16.91
CA ARG A 214 -16.52 -12.33 18.35
C ARG A 214 -15.38 -11.56 19.02
N VAL A 215 -14.20 -11.51 18.40
CA VAL A 215 -13.05 -10.76 18.93
C VAL A 215 -13.31 -9.26 18.91
N ALA A 216 -13.92 -8.73 17.84
CA ALA A 216 -14.29 -7.32 17.76
C ALA A 216 -15.30 -6.94 18.85
N GLU A 217 -16.34 -7.76 19.05
CA GLU A 217 -17.34 -7.54 20.10
C GLU A 217 -16.74 -7.60 21.51
N GLU A 218 -15.78 -8.51 21.75
CA GLU A 218 -15.03 -8.62 23.01
C GLU A 218 -14.18 -7.36 23.26
N LEU A 219 -13.39 -6.93 22.27
CA LEU A 219 -12.53 -5.74 22.37
C LEU A 219 -13.36 -4.47 22.57
N LEU A 220 -14.51 -4.35 21.91
CA LEU A 220 -15.42 -3.23 22.09
C LEU A 220 -16.14 -3.23 23.44
N GLY A 221 -16.24 -4.40 24.09
CA GLY A 221 -16.83 -4.53 25.43
C GLY A 221 -16.04 -3.79 26.49
N ASP A 222 -14.71 -3.91 26.44
CA ASP A 222 -13.80 -3.23 27.36
C ASP A 222 -13.50 -1.77 26.92
N PRO A 223 -13.58 -0.77 27.81
CA PRO A 223 -13.36 0.63 27.45
C PRO A 223 -11.95 0.93 26.91
N GLU A 224 -10.90 0.34 27.47
CA GLU A 224 -9.53 0.59 27.02
C GLU A 224 -9.25 -0.11 25.69
N LEU A 225 -9.62 -1.39 25.58
CA LEU A 225 -9.44 -2.16 24.36
C LEU A 225 -10.27 -1.61 23.19
N ARG A 226 -11.43 -1.01 23.49
CA ARG A 226 -12.27 -0.30 22.52
C ARG A 226 -11.51 0.85 21.88
N LEU A 227 -10.85 1.69 22.68
CA LEU A 227 -10.08 2.82 22.18
C LEU A 227 -8.92 2.34 21.30
N LEU A 228 -8.26 1.24 21.67
CA LEU A 228 -7.19 0.65 20.86
C LEU A 228 -7.70 0.07 19.54
N LEU A 229 -8.88 -0.57 19.53
CA LEU A 229 -9.50 -1.06 18.29
C LEU A 229 -9.92 0.10 17.37
N ILE A 230 -10.46 1.19 17.92
CA ILE A 230 -10.81 2.37 17.13
C ILE A 230 -9.54 3.04 16.56
N ALA A 231 -8.48 3.16 17.36
CA ALA A 231 -7.19 3.64 16.87
C ALA A 231 -6.64 2.75 15.75
N ALA A 232 -6.76 1.42 15.88
CA ALA A 232 -6.39 0.48 14.83
C ALA A 232 -7.18 0.71 13.53
N LEU A 233 -8.49 0.91 13.62
CA LEU A 233 -9.35 1.23 12.47
C LEU A 233 -8.89 2.50 11.76
N VAL A 234 -8.65 3.59 12.51
CA VAL A 234 -8.20 4.86 11.93
C VAL A 234 -6.81 4.72 11.31
N ASN A 235 -5.87 4.08 12.01
CA ASN A 235 -4.52 3.82 11.49
C ASN A 235 -4.55 3.03 10.18
N ARG A 236 -5.44 2.04 10.05
CA ARG A 236 -5.58 1.28 8.81
C ARG A 236 -6.12 2.10 7.66
N ARG A 237 -7.11 2.94 7.91
CA ARG A 237 -7.61 3.87 6.90
C ARG A 237 -6.53 4.84 6.46
N VAL A 238 -5.81 5.45 7.39
CA VAL A 238 -4.68 6.35 7.08
C VAL A 238 -3.60 5.62 6.27
N CYS A 239 -3.20 4.42 6.69
CA CYS A 239 -2.13 3.69 6.01
C CYS A 239 -2.56 3.16 4.64
N GLY A 240 -3.77 2.62 4.53
CA GLY A 240 -4.30 2.01 3.31
C GLY A 240 -4.70 3.03 2.24
N GLU A 241 -5.34 4.12 2.66
CA GLU A 241 -5.90 5.13 1.75
C GLU A 241 -4.97 6.32 1.50
N VAL A 242 -4.04 6.63 2.42
CA VAL A 242 -3.18 7.83 2.33
C VAL A 242 -1.70 7.50 2.20
N LEU A 243 -1.14 6.71 3.13
CA LEU A 243 0.31 6.42 3.14
C LEU A 243 0.72 5.38 2.09
N ASN A 244 -0.25 4.69 1.48
CA ASN A 244 -0.03 3.71 0.44
C ASN A 244 0.51 4.38 -0.84
N SER A 245 1.38 3.68 -1.57
CA SER A 245 1.90 4.16 -2.87
C SER A 245 0.82 4.34 -3.93
N GLN A 246 -0.34 3.70 -3.75
CA GLN A 246 -1.47 3.77 -4.66
C GLN A 246 -2.21 5.11 -4.63
N THR A 247 -2.16 5.87 -3.52
CA THR A 247 -2.95 7.12 -3.35
C THR A 247 -2.63 8.14 -4.44
N LEU A 248 -1.36 8.37 -4.74
CA LEU A 248 -0.93 9.33 -5.77
C LEU A 248 -1.35 8.92 -7.19
N ARG A 249 -1.68 7.64 -7.44
CA ARG A 249 -2.18 7.19 -8.75
C ARG A 249 -3.58 7.72 -9.06
N GLN A 250 -4.32 8.16 -8.04
CA GLN A 250 -5.66 8.68 -8.19
C GLN A 250 -5.68 10.15 -8.61
N PHE A 251 -4.59 10.88 -8.38
CA PHE A 251 -4.42 12.21 -8.97
C PHE A 251 -4.30 12.04 -10.48
N ARG A 252 -5.19 12.66 -11.26
CA ARG A 252 -5.17 12.53 -12.72
C ARG A 252 -4.36 13.68 -13.32
N SER A 253 -3.12 13.39 -13.67
CA SER A 253 -2.23 14.38 -14.29
C SER A 253 -1.34 13.80 -15.38
N ALA A 254 -0.63 14.68 -16.11
CA ALA A 254 0.31 14.27 -17.14
C ALA A 254 1.42 13.38 -16.57
N CYS A 255 1.86 13.68 -15.34
CA CYS A 255 2.89 12.94 -14.60
C CYS A 255 2.40 11.58 -14.06
N THR A 256 1.09 11.33 -14.05
CA THR A 256 0.51 10.14 -13.39
C THR A 256 0.84 8.85 -14.11
N ASN A 257 0.85 8.86 -15.44
CA ASN A 257 1.19 7.67 -16.23
C ASN A 257 2.64 7.25 -16.00
N GLU A 258 3.55 8.21 -15.94
CA GLU A 258 4.97 7.99 -15.62
C GLU A 258 5.13 7.44 -14.20
N PHE A 259 4.47 8.07 -13.21
CA PHE A 259 4.46 7.58 -11.83
C PHE A 259 3.97 6.12 -11.74
N CYS A 260 2.84 5.80 -12.37
CA CYS A 260 2.28 4.45 -12.39
C CYS A 260 3.24 3.43 -13.01
N ALA A 261 3.89 3.76 -14.13
CA ALA A 261 4.87 2.91 -14.77
C ALA A 261 6.08 2.62 -13.86
N LEU A 262 6.61 3.64 -13.20
CA LEU A 262 7.72 3.51 -12.26
C LEU A 262 7.37 2.66 -11.04
N VAL A 263 6.20 2.87 -10.44
CA VAL A 263 5.76 2.06 -9.28
C VAL A 263 5.53 0.60 -9.68
N ASN A 264 4.98 0.33 -10.87
CA ASN A 264 4.83 -1.04 -11.36
C ASN A 264 6.20 -1.71 -11.61
N ARG A 265 7.15 -0.98 -12.19
CA ARG A 265 8.52 -1.48 -12.38
C ARG A 265 9.20 -1.79 -11.04
N ALA A 266 9.09 -0.90 -10.05
CA ALA A 266 9.60 -1.13 -8.71
C ALA A 266 9.00 -2.39 -8.06
N TYR A 267 7.69 -2.61 -8.24
CA TYR A 267 7.00 -3.79 -7.70
C TYR A 267 7.55 -5.10 -8.29
N HIS A 268 7.81 -5.16 -9.60
CA HIS A 268 8.40 -6.35 -10.23
C HIS A 268 9.80 -6.68 -9.69
N LEU A 269 10.59 -5.65 -9.36
CA LEU A 269 11.95 -5.80 -8.82
C LEU A 269 12.01 -6.16 -7.33
N GLN A 270 10.90 -6.09 -6.59
CA GLN A 270 10.90 -6.37 -5.14
C GLN A 270 11.29 -7.82 -4.79
N HIS A 271 11.13 -8.76 -5.73
CA HIS A 271 11.41 -10.17 -5.53
C HIS A 271 12.91 -10.53 -5.65
N SER A 272 13.73 -9.66 -6.25
CA SER A 272 15.18 -9.87 -6.41
C SER A 272 15.97 -9.21 -5.27
N ARG A 273 15.99 -9.87 -4.10
CA ARG A 273 16.50 -9.26 -2.84
C ARG A 273 18.01 -9.03 -2.79
N ASN A 274 18.81 -9.82 -3.51
CA ASN A 274 20.28 -9.83 -3.37
C ASN A 274 21.02 -9.51 -4.67
N ASP A 275 20.30 -9.16 -5.73
CA ASP A 275 20.90 -8.80 -6.99
C ASP A 275 21.34 -7.33 -6.96
N THR A 276 22.65 -7.11 -7.10
CA THR A 276 23.24 -5.76 -7.10
C THR A 276 22.67 -4.91 -8.24
N GLU A 277 22.40 -5.49 -9.40
CA GLU A 277 21.82 -4.78 -10.53
C GLU A 277 20.38 -4.33 -10.20
N ALA A 278 19.57 -5.22 -9.62
CA ALA A 278 18.23 -4.89 -9.14
C ALA A 278 18.23 -3.82 -8.04
N ILE A 279 19.21 -3.83 -7.13
CA ILE A 279 19.35 -2.81 -6.07
C ILE A 279 19.64 -1.43 -6.67
N LEU A 280 20.57 -1.35 -7.63
CA LEU A 280 20.90 -0.11 -8.33
C LEU A 280 19.73 0.40 -9.18
N GLU A 281 19.00 -0.50 -9.83
CA GLU A 281 17.80 -0.16 -10.60
C GLU A 281 16.70 0.39 -9.69
N ARG A 282 16.46 -0.23 -8.52
CA ARG A 282 15.51 0.27 -7.53
C ARG A 282 15.88 1.66 -7.04
N HIS A 283 17.16 1.92 -6.77
CA HIS A 283 17.64 3.26 -6.42
C HIS A 283 17.37 4.30 -7.52
N SER A 284 17.58 3.91 -8.78
CA SER A 284 17.27 4.77 -9.93
C SER A 284 15.76 5.07 -10.02
N ILE A 285 14.93 4.06 -9.79
CA ILE A 285 13.47 4.20 -9.84
C ILE A 285 12.97 5.09 -8.69
N THR A 286 13.45 4.93 -7.46
CA THR A 286 13.02 5.79 -6.33
C THR A 286 13.40 7.26 -6.54
N LYS A 287 14.55 7.53 -7.18
CA LYS A 287 14.92 8.87 -7.62
C LYS A 287 13.96 9.44 -8.66
N GLN A 288 13.61 8.65 -9.68
CA GLN A 288 12.67 9.07 -10.72
C GLN A 288 11.29 9.34 -10.13
N ILE A 289 10.79 8.45 -9.26
CA ILE A 289 9.52 8.64 -8.54
C ILE A 289 9.52 9.97 -7.78
N SER A 290 10.59 10.27 -7.04
CA SER A 290 10.70 11.53 -6.31
C SER A 290 10.61 12.75 -7.23
N HIS A 291 11.31 12.75 -8.38
CA HIS A 291 11.22 13.84 -9.35
C HIS A 291 9.80 14.01 -9.92
N VAL A 292 9.13 12.92 -10.28
CA VAL A 292 7.76 12.94 -10.78
C VAL A 292 6.80 13.48 -9.72
N VAL A 293 6.93 13.05 -8.47
CA VAL A 293 6.10 13.53 -7.36
C VAL A 293 6.37 15.01 -7.05
N PHE A 294 7.60 15.50 -7.23
CA PHE A 294 7.91 16.94 -7.15
C PHE A 294 7.26 17.75 -8.28
N ALA A 295 7.15 17.18 -9.49
CA ALA A 295 6.46 17.81 -10.59
C ALA A 295 4.94 17.85 -10.33
N MET A 296 4.34 16.73 -9.88
CA MET A 296 2.92 16.64 -9.52
C MET A 296 2.50 17.70 -8.50
N GLN A 297 3.32 17.95 -7.47
CA GLN A 297 3.05 18.97 -6.45
C GLN A 297 2.93 20.41 -7.01
N LYS A 298 3.53 20.67 -8.18
CA LYS A 298 3.49 21.97 -8.84
C LYS A 298 2.35 22.10 -9.83
N GLU A 299 1.67 20.99 -10.16
CA GLU A 299 0.55 21.00 -11.09
C GLU A 299 -0.68 21.67 -10.47
N PRO A 300 -1.47 22.40 -11.28
CA PRO A 300 -2.70 23.01 -10.80
C PRO A 300 -3.69 21.94 -10.32
N GLY A 301 -4.37 22.22 -9.21
CA GLY A 301 -5.36 21.31 -8.63
C GLY A 301 -4.79 20.20 -7.74
N PHE A 302 -3.46 20.02 -7.64
CA PHE A 302 -2.89 18.99 -6.76
C PHE A 302 -3.26 19.20 -5.28
N THR A 303 -3.10 20.43 -4.80
CA THR A 303 -3.47 20.81 -3.43
C THR A 303 -4.98 20.66 -3.17
N GLU A 304 -5.80 21.04 -4.15
CA GLU A 304 -7.26 20.90 -4.08
C GLU A 304 -7.66 19.42 -4.01
N TRP A 305 -7.07 18.58 -4.86
CA TRP A 305 -7.28 17.13 -4.84
C TRP A 305 -6.90 16.52 -3.48
N CYS A 306 -5.78 16.93 -2.88
CA CYS A 306 -5.40 16.49 -1.53
C CYS A 306 -6.44 16.90 -0.49
N ASN A 307 -6.91 18.15 -0.53
CA ASN A 307 -7.93 18.66 0.38
C ASN A 307 -9.27 17.92 0.22
N MET A 308 -9.69 17.62 -1.01
CA MET A 308 -10.87 16.80 -1.28
C MET A 308 -10.73 15.39 -0.69
N GLY A 309 -9.55 14.78 -0.83
CA GLY A 309 -9.26 13.48 -0.24
C GLY A 309 -9.29 13.51 1.30
N VAL A 310 -8.73 14.57 1.90
CA VAL A 310 -8.82 14.82 3.35
C VAL A 310 -10.27 14.92 3.80
N ASP A 311 -11.09 15.71 3.12
CA ASP A 311 -12.48 15.93 3.50
C ASP A 311 -13.33 14.66 3.36
N ALA A 312 -13.11 13.90 2.29
CA ALA A 312 -13.79 12.63 2.05
C ALA A 312 -13.48 11.60 3.14
N LEU A 313 -12.20 11.37 3.43
CA LEU A 313 -11.77 10.41 4.45
C LEU A 313 -12.16 10.84 5.86
N THR A 314 -12.06 12.13 6.17
CA THR A 314 -12.50 12.69 7.45
C THR A 314 -14.00 12.44 7.64
N SER A 315 -14.81 12.73 6.61
CA SER A 315 -16.26 12.54 6.67
C SER A 315 -16.62 11.07 6.83
N GLU A 316 -15.95 10.16 6.11
CA GLU A 316 -16.15 8.72 6.24
C GLU A 316 -15.88 8.25 7.69
N VAL A 317 -14.71 8.57 8.23
CA VAL A 317 -14.32 8.15 9.58
C VAL A 317 -15.23 8.76 10.64
N ILE A 318 -15.56 10.05 10.53
CA ILE A 318 -16.49 10.70 11.46
C ILE A 318 -17.87 10.05 11.39
N ASN A 319 -18.37 9.70 10.21
CA ASN A 319 -19.68 9.02 10.10
C ASN A 319 -19.68 7.65 10.77
N ILE A 320 -18.59 6.88 10.65
CA ILE A 320 -18.43 5.58 11.32
C ILE A 320 -18.38 5.76 12.84
N LEU A 321 -17.62 6.74 13.32
CA LEU A 321 -17.34 6.94 14.74
C LEU A 321 -18.34 7.86 15.44
N ARG A 322 -19.23 8.52 14.70
CA ARG A 322 -20.23 9.48 15.21
C ARG A 322 -20.98 8.96 16.44
N PRO A 323 -21.41 7.70 16.51
CA PRO A 323 -22.10 7.18 17.69
C PRO A 323 -21.27 7.14 18.98
N LEU A 324 -19.94 7.23 18.86
CA LEU A 324 -18.98 7.18 19.96
C LEU A 324 -18.48 8.56 20.38
N ILE A 325 -18.83 9.59 19.61
CA ILE A 325 -18.43 10.97 19.83
C ILE A 325 -19.60 11.69 20.49
N ASP A 326 -19.29 12.53 21.47
CA ASP A 326 -20.28 13.42 22.07
C ASP A 326 -20.91 14.31 20.99
N PRO A 327 -22.25 14.30 20.80
CA PRO A 327 -22.94 15.08 19.79
C PRO A 327 -22.59 16.58 19.78
N TYR A 328 -22.30 17.16 20.94
CA TYR A 328 -21.93 18.57 21.07
C TYR A 328 -20.52 18.90 20.56
N ASN A 329 -19.69 17.88 20.40
CA ASN A 329 -18.27 18.00 20.08
C ASN A 329 -17.92 17.49 18.67
N ILE A 330 -18.89 16.98 17.89
CA ILE A 330 -18.66 16.38 16.57
C ILE A 330 -17.88 17.31 15.64
N GLU A 331 -18.25 18.59 15.56
CA GLU A 331 -17.56 19.53 14.67
C GLU A 331 -16.09 19.74 15.06
N GLN A 332 -15.80 19.79 16.36
CA GLN A 332 -14.44 19.97 16.86
C GLN A 332 -13.61 18.70 16.63
N ALA A 333 -14.21 17.53 16.86
CA ALA A 333 -13.61 16.24 16.55
C ALA A 333 -13.30 16.12 15.05
N GLN A 334 -14.24 16.53 14.19
CA GLN A 334 -14.08 16.55 12.74
C GLN A 334 -12.92 17.45 12.29
N ARG A 335 -12.85 18.70 12.78
CA ARG A 335 -11.74 19.61 12.47
C ARG A 335 -10.38 19.06 12.93
N ALA A 336 -10.34 18.45 14.12
CA ALA A 336 -9.12 17.83 14.62
C ALA A 336 -8.71 16.60 13.79
N MET A 337 -9.68 15.80 13.32
CA MET A 337 -9.42 14.66 12.43
C MET A 337 -8.93 15.11 11.05
N GLN A 338 -9.49 16.20 10.52
CA GLN A 338 -9.05 16.81 9.27
C GLN A 338 -7.55 17.15 9.35
N GLY A 339 -7.10 17.74 10.46
CA GLY A 339 -5.67 18.02 10.69
C GLY A 339 -4.79 16.75 10.67
N LEU A 340 -5.26 15.63 11.23
CA LEU A 340 -4.53 14.36 11.19
C LEU A 340 -4.37 13.83 9.76
N PHE A 341 -5.44 13.88 8.95
CA PHE A 341 -5.37 13.46 7.56
C PHE A 341 -4.48 14.39 6.73
N GLN A 342 -4.47 15.69 7.00
CA GLN A 342 -3.54 16.63 6.36
C GLN A 342 -2.09 16.28 6.66
N ASP A 343 -1.78 16.01 7.93
CA ASP A 343 -0.44 15.56 8.33
C ASP A 343 -0.09 14.23 7.66
N ALA A 344 -1.05 13.31 7.53
CA ALA A 344 -0.85 12.05 6.81
C ALA A 344 -0.54 12.26 5.32
N TYR A 345 -1.25 13.15 4.62
CA TYR A 345 -0.94 13.49 3.22
C TYR A 345 0.45 14.13 3.08
N LYS A 346 0.82 15.05 3.98
CA LYS A 346 2.17 15.62 4.04
C LYS A 346 3.22 14.51 4.20
N ILE A 347 2.99 13.56 5.12
CA ILE A 347 3.88 12.42 5.34
C ILE A 347 3.95 11.51 4.11
N ALA A 348 2.81 11.16 3.49
CA ALA A 348 2.76 10.31 2.30
C ALA A 348 3.60 10.87 1.15
N ILE A 349 3.48 12.17 0.90
CA ILE A 349 4.27 12.85 -0.14
C ILE A 349 5.76 12.79 0.18
N ARG A 350 6.14 13.00 1.44
CA ARG A 350 7.54 12.90 1.89
C ARG A 350 8.13 11.51 1.70
N MET A 351 7.36 10.49 2.04
CA MET A 351 7.76 9.09 1.84
C MET A 351 8.01 8.77 0.36
N ARG A 352 7.55 9.59 -0.59
CA ARG A 352 7.81 9.41 -2.03
C ARG A 352 8.85 10.36 -2.58
N THR A 353 9.16 11.45 -1.88
CA THR A 353 10.24 12.37 -2.26
C THR A 353 11.58 11.99 -1.66
N GLU A 354 11.62 11.25 -0.55
CA GLU A 354 12.84 10.58 -0.10
C GLU A 354 13.14 9.38 -1.02
N PHE A 355 14.39 9.27 -1.51
CA PHE A 355 14.83 8.24 -2.46
C PHE A 355 14.93 6.83 -1.85
N CYS A 356 13.88 6.40 -1.15
CA CYS A 356 13.81 5.16 -0.39
C CYS A 356 12.47 4.47 -0.64
N ASP A 357 12.46 3.15 -0.45
CA ASP A 357 11.22 2.39 -0.41
C ASP A 357 10.69 2.32 1.02
N TRP A 358 9.36 2.31 1.14
CA TRP A 358 8.68 2.26 2.43
C TRP A 358 7.68 1.11 2.44
N ASP A 359 7.80 0.23 3.42
CA ASP A 359 6.83 -0.83 3.68
C ASP A 359 6.06 -0.49 4.96
N LEU A 360 4.74 -0.60 4.91
CA LEU A 360 3.87 -0.51 6.08
C LEU A 360 3.16 -1.84 6.23
N THR A 361 3.51 -2.60 7.27
CA THR A 361 3.00 -3.95 7.47
C THR A 361 2.25 -4.03 8.79
N PHE A 362 0.99 -4.42 8.75
CA PHE A 362 0.24 -4.75 9.96
C PHE A 362 0.28 -6.26 10.19
N LEU A 363 0.56 -6.66 11.42
CA LEU A 363 0.58 -8.09 11.77
C LEU A 363 -0.82 -8.68 11.88
N GLY A 364 -0.92 -9.92 11.39
CA GLY A 364 -2.05 -10.85 11.43
C GLY A 364 -2.53 -11.21 12.84
N ASN A 365 -3.81 -11.58 13.00
CA ASN A 365 -4.24 -12.27 14.22
C ASN A 365 -3.77 -13.72 14.21
N GLY A 366 -3.19 -14.14 15.32
CA GLY A 366 -2.54 -15.43 15.47
C GLY A 366 -1.09 -15.45 15.00
N GLU A 367 -0.60 -14.37 14.37
CA GLU A 367 0.82 -14.25 14.03
C GLU A 367 1.68 -14.23 15.29
N ARG A 368 2.91 -14.73 15.15
CA ARG A 368 3.85 -14.82 16.26
C ARG A 368 4.29 -13.41 16.66
N TYR A 369 4.27 -13.14 17.96
CA TYR A 369 4.84 -11.90 18.49
C TYR A 369 6.36 -11.86 18.27
N ASP A 370 6.88 -10.73 17.81
CA ASP A 370 8.31 -10.48 17.64
C ASP A 370 8.70 -9.16 18.34
N SER A 371 9.54 -9.26 19.38
CA SER A 371 9.97 -8.10 20.18
C SER A 371 10.91 -7.16 19.42
N GLU A 372 11.57 -7.64 18.36
CA GLU A 372 12.46 -6.79 17.57
C GLU A 372 11.65 -5.79 16.74
N SER A 373 10.56 -6.23 16.12
CA SER A 373 9.73 -5.41 15.23
C SER A 373 8.48 -4.82 15.88
N THR A 374 8.11 -5.22 17.10
CA THR A 374 6.85 -4.80 17.74
C THR A 374 6.93 -4.47 19.23
N CYS A 375 6.00 -3.63 19.67
CA CYS A 375 5.78 -3.21 21.06
C CYS A 375 4.38 -3.65 21.50
N TYR A 376 4.26 -4.28 22.67
CA TYR A 376 2.94 -4.69 23.18
C TYR A 376 2.27 -3.58 24.01
N ARG A 377 0.94 -3.57 24.04
CA ARG A 377 0.11 -2.57 24.76
C ARG A 377 -0.80 -3.16 25.84
N ASN A 378 -0.69 -4.46 26.09
CA ASN A 378 -1.38 -5.18 27.16
C ASN A 378 -1.08 -4.58 28.54
N SER A 379 -2.08 -3.99 29.19
CA SER A 379 -1.93 -3.37 30.52
C SER A 379 -1.52 -4.39 31.59
N ASP A 380 -1.97 -5.64 31.48
CA ASP A 380 -1.63 -6.77 32.36
C ASP A 380 -0.19 -7.27 32.23
N LEU A 381 0.48 -6.96 31.11
CA LEU A 381 1.86 -7.34 30.84
C LEU A 381 2.86 -6.18 31.08
N MET A 382 2.37 -4.97 31.36
CA MET A 382 3.22 -3.81 31.65
C MET A 382 3.93 -4.01 33.00
N GLY A 383 5.26 -3.93 33.00
CA GLY A 383 6.08 -4.05 34.22
C GLY A 383 6.43 -5.49 34.63
N GLN A 384 6.05 -6.50 33.84
CA GLN A 384 6.52 -7.87 34.07
C GLN A 384 8.02 -7.96 33.69
N THR A 385 8.87 -8.18 34.69
CA THR A 385 10.34 -8.30 34.56
C THR A 385 10.80 -9.61 33.93
N GLY A 386 9.89 -10.55 33.66
CA GLY A 386 10.15 -11.72 32.83
C GLY A 386 9.77 -11.42 31.39
N GLU A 387 10.75 -11.40 30.50
CA GLU A 387 10.60 -11.09 29.07
C GLU A 387 9.32 -11.71 28.51
N VAL A 388 8.44 -10.85 27.99
CA VAL A 388 7.33 -11.28 27.13
C VAL A 388 7.97 -11.96 25.92
N THR A 389 8.16 -13.28 26.02
CA THR A 389 8.89 -14.03 25.00
C THR A 389 7.99 -14.28 23.79
N SER A 390 8.54 -14.04 22.61
CA SER A 390 7.95 -14.36 21.30
C SER A 390 7.45 -15.80 21.14
N ALA A 391 7.84 -16.73 22.02
CA ALA A 391 7.38 -18.11 22.00
C ALA A 391 5.97 -18.31 22.60
N ARG A 392 5.56 -17.43 23.54
CA ARG A 392 4.35 -17.63 24.36
C ARG A 392 3.14 -16.84 23.88
N TYR A 393 3.35 -15.83 23.06
CA TYR A 393 2.31 -14.89 22.68
C TYR A 393 2.14 -14.82 21.17
N ASN A 394 0.88 -14.70 20.77
CA ASN A 394 0.50 -14.34 19.41
C ASN A 394 -0.14 -12.95 19.42
N VAL A 395 -0.10 -12.29 18.27
CA VAL A 395 -0.81 -11.03 18.05
C VAL A 395 -2.31 -11.29 18.04
N LYS A 396 -3.06 -10.57 18.87
CA LYS A 396 -4.53 -10.52 18.89
C LYS A 396 -5.05 -9.41 17.98
N LEU A 397 -4.42 -8.25 18.03
CA LEU A 397 -4.75 -7.07 17.23
C LEU A 397 -3.48 -6.25 16.98
N SER A 398 -3.26 -5.83 15.75
CA SER A 398 -2.25 -4.83 15.41
C SER A 398 -2.90 -3.44 15.36
N ILE A 399 -2.46 -2.55 16.27
CA ILE A 399 -2.97 -1.19 16.47
C ILE A 399 -2.33 -0.24 15.45
N SER A 400 -1.03 -0.36 15.23
CA SER A 400 -0.27 0.41 14.25
C SER A 400 0.63 -0.53 13.42
N PRO A 401 1.05 -0.13 12.22
CA PRO A 401 1.90 -0.98 11.38
C PRO A 401 3.35 -0.93 11.84
N THR A 402 4.14 -1.93 11.46
CA THR A 402 5.59 -1.80 11.40
C THR A 402 5.93 -1.00 10.16
N VAL A 403 6.72 0.06 10.33
CA VAL A 403 7.18 0.90 9.23
C VAL A 403 8.66 0.63 8.99
N ILE A 404 8.95 0.12 7.79
CA ILE A 404 10.30 -0.21 7.35
C ILE A 404 10.69 0.73 6.22
N ARG A 405 11.86 1.35 6.34
CA ARG A 405 12.52 2.12 5.29
C ARG A 405 13.62 1.26 4.68
N LYS A 406 13.67 1.22 3.36
CA LYS A 406 14.71 0.53 2.58
C LYS A 406 15.47 1.57 1.76
N ASP A 407 16.75 1.70 2.06
CA ASP A 407 17.68 2.58 1.37
C ASP A 407 18.61 1.74 0.47
N PHE A 408 18.87 2.25 -0.73
CA PHE A 408 19.66 1.63 -1.77
C PHE A 408 20.87 2.49 -2.17
N SER A 409 21.06 3.64 -1.52
CA SER A 409 22.00 4.69 -1.93
C SER A 409 23.46 4.26 -1.94
N THR A 410 23.83 3.27 -1.13
CA THR A 410 25.20 2.76 -1.01
C THR A 410 25.52 1.63 -2.00
N GLY A 411 24.57 1.25 -2.86
CA GLY A 411 24.68 0.06 -3.71
C GLY A 411 24.43 -1.26 -2.96
N ALA A 412 24.02 -1.17 -1.69
CA ALA A 412 23.57 -2.30 -0.87
C ALA A 412 22.20 -1.98 -0.27
N LEU A 413 21.39 -3.02 -0.03
CA LEU A 413 20.10 -2.87 0.64
C LEU A 413 20.30 -2.63 2.14
N LYS A 414 20.02 -1.41 2.59
CA LYS A 414 19.97 -1.06 4.01
C LYS A 414 18.51 -0.99 4.46
N ILE A 415 18.15 -1.84 5.42
CA ILE A 415 16.80 -1.91 5.99
C ILE A 415 16.81 -1.26 7.38
N GLU A 416 15.91 -0.32 7.61
CA GLU A 416 15.76 0.38 8.88
C GLU A 416 14.30 0.31 9.35
N THR A 417 14.09 -0.18 10.57
CA THR A 417 12.76 -0.13 11.21
C THR A 417 12.56 1.26 11.81
N VAL A 418 11.75 2.08 11.13
CA VAL A 418 11.48 3.47 11.53
C VAL A 418 10.46 3.53 12.65
N TYR A 419 9.51 2.59 12.67
CA TYR A 419 8.50 2.50 13.72
C TYR A 419 8.11 1.05 13.95
N LYS A 420 8.12 0.63 15.23
CA LYS A 420 7.71 -0.71 15.66
C LYS A 420 6.19 -0.77 15.80
N ALA A 421 5.55 -1.81 15.27
CA ALA A 421 4.10 -1.95 15.40
C ALA A 421 3.68 -2.03 16.87
N GLU A 422 2.61 -1.34 17.22
CA GLU A 422 1.93 -1.53 18.49
C GLU A 422 0.89 -2.64 18.37
N VAL A 423 0.95 -3.62 19.27
CA VAL A 423 0.10 -4.81 19.22
C VAL A 423 -0.54 -5.12 20.56
N LEU A 424 -1.72 -5.72 20.52
CA LEU A 424 -2.29 -6.49 21.62
C LEU A 424 -1.92 -7.94 21.45
N LEU A 425 -1.51 -8.57 22.53
CA LEU A 425 -1.09 -9.96 22.62
C LEU A 425 -2.18 -10.82 23.23
N ALA A 426 -2.23 -12.07 22.77
CA ALA A 426 -2.96 -13.16 23.39
C ALA A 426 -2.00 -14.31 23.69
N LEU A 427 -2.21 -14.98 24.82
CA LEU A 427 -1.50 -16.21 25.16
C LEU A 427 -1.76 -17.27 24.08
N LYS A 428 -0.69 -17.91 23.63
CA LYS A 428 -0.78 -19.03 22.68
C LYS A 428 -1.50 -20.19 23.37
N ARG A 429 -2.65 -20.62 22.83
CA ARG A 429 -3.31 -21.83 23.31
C ARG A 429 -2.35 -23.01 23.10
N ARG A 430 -2.05 -23.75 24.17
CA ARG A 430 -1.39 -25.06 24.02
C ARG A 430 -2.30 -25.92 23.15
N LYS A 431 -1.75 -26.52 22.10
CA LYS A 431 -2.42 -27.65 21.45
C LYS A 431 -2.28 -28.79 22.44
N ASP A 432 -3.38 -29.11 23.12
CA ASP A 432 -3.52 -30.36 23.86
C ASP A 432 -3.62 -31.53 22.86
#